data_AF-A0A660MQ08-F1
#
_entry.id   AF-A0A660MQ08-F1
#
_cell.length_a   1.000
_cell.length_b   1.000
_cell.length_c   1.000
_cell.angle_alpha   90.00
_cell.angle_beta   90.00
_cell.angle_gamma   90.00
#
_symmetry.space_group_name_H-M   'P 1'
#
loop_
_entity.id
_entity.type
_entity.pdbx_description
1 polymer ?
#
loop_
_entity_poly.entity_id
_entity_poly.type
_entity_poly.pdbx_seq_one_letter_code
_entity_poly.pdbx_strand_id
1 'polypeptide(L)' 'DDDFVLAMEYAMPPQSGWGMGIERILSILTAQENLRDVFLFPLMKSGRRGGEAEQEKN' A
#
# COMPACT_ATOMS: atom_id res chain seq x y z
N ASP A 1 5.57 -20.81 -10.42
CA ASP A 1 7.01 -20.86 -10.12
C ASP A 1 7.80 -21.66 -11.13
N ASP A 2 7.40 -22.88 -11.50
CA ASP A 2 8.14 -23.66 -12.52
C ASP A 2 8.24 -22.95 -13.88
N ASP A 3 7.20 -22.26 -14.33
CA ASP A 3 7.23 -21.45 -15.56
C ASP A 3 8.17 -20.24 -15.48
N PHE A 4 8.36 -19.67 -14.28
CA PHE A 4 9.30 -18.56 -14.06
C PHE A 4 10.75 -19.06 -14.13
N VAL A 5 11.01 -20.23 -13.54
CA VAL A 5 12.32 -20.89 -13.60
C VAL A 5 12.66 -21.28 -15.03
N LEU A 6 11.72 -21.90 -15.75
CA LEU A 6 11.87 -22.24 -17.17
C LEU A 6 12.21 -20.99 -18.00
N ALA A 7 11.53 -19.87 -17.77
CA ALA A 7 11.81 -18.62 -18.47
C ALA A 7 13.22 -18.05 -18.17
N MET A 8 13.76 -18.26 -16.97
CA MET A 8 15.15 -17.87 -16.65
C MET A 8 16.20 -18.80 -17.31
N GLU A 9 15.88 -20.09 -17.48
CA GLU A 9 16.76 -21.06 -18.14
C GLU A 9 16.94 -20.80 -19.64
N TYR A 10 15.93 -20.23 -20.32
CA TYR A 10 15.99 -19.85 -21.74
C TYR A 10 16.91 -18.65 -22.05
N ALA A 11 17.67 -18.17 -21.06
CA ALA A 11 18.52 -16.98 -21.04
C ALA A 11 17.83 -15.75 -20.46
N MET A 12 18.03 -15.56 -19.16
CA MET A 12 17.87 -14.26 -18.51
C MET A 12 19.09 -13.38 -18.86
N PRO A 13 18.94 -12.28 -19.61
CA PRO A 13 20.03 -11.31 -19.78
C PRO A 13 20.43 -10.75 -18.40
N PRO A 14 21.63 -10.15 -18.24
CA PRO A 14 21.95 -9.45 -17.00
C PRO A 14 20.92 -8.33 -16.79
N GLN A 15 19.98 -8.54 -15.85
CA GLN A 15 18.93 -7.58 -15.51
C GLN A 15 19.11 -7.14 -14.06
N SER A 16 19.01 -5.85 -13.83
CA SER A 16 18.87 -5.29 -12.48
C SER A 16 17.46 -4.76 -12.34
N GLY A 17 16.69 -5.34 -11.43
CA GLY A 17 15.37 -4.83 -11.06
C GLY A 17 15.53 -3.66 -10.10
N TRP A 18 14.89 -2.53 -10.40
CA TRP A 18 14.80 -1.41 -9.48
C TRP A 18 13.34 -1.17 -9.09
N GLY A 19 13.09 -1.13 -7.79
CA GLY A 19 11.80 -0.77 -7.22
C GLY A 19 12.00 0.36 -6.23
N MET A 20 11.29 1.46 -6.45
CA MET A 20 11.24 2.57 -5.49
C MET A 20 9.79 2.92 -5.22
N GLY A 21 9.44 2.97 -3.94
CA GLY A 21 8.10 3.34 -3.51
C GLY A 21 7.89 4.83 -3.72
N ILE A 22 7.08 5.18 -4.72
CA ILE A 22 6.74 6.57 -5.06
C ILE A 22 6.13 7.27 -3.84
N GLU A 23 5.33 6.55 -3.05
CA GLU A 23 4.71 7.00 -1.82
C GLU A 23 5.72 7.45 -0.76
N ARG A 24 6.86 6.74 -0.66
CA ARG A 24 7.94 7.08 0.27
C ARG A 24 8.74 8.27 -0.22
N ILE A 25 8.99 8.35 -1.53
CA ILE A 25 9.63 9.53 -2.15
C ILE A 25 8.77 10.77 -1.86
N LEU A 26 7.48 10.68 -2.13
CA LEU A 26 6.57 11.80 -1.94
C LEU A 26 6.46 12.20 -0.47
N SER A 27 6.34 11.26 0.47
CA SER A 27 6.35 11.54 1.92
C SER A 27 7.59 12.31 2.38
N ILE A 28 8.76 11.97 1.86
CA ILE A 28 10.02 12.69 2.15
C ILE A 28 9.99 14.10 1.53
N LEU A 29 9.54 14.23 0.28
CA LEU A 29 9.47 15.52 -0.41
C LEU A 29 8.44 16.48 0.21
N THR A 30 7.34 15.96 0.74
CA THR A 30 6.27 16.74 1.38
C THR A 30 6.49 16.91 2.89
N ALA A 31 7.59 16.38 3.44
CA ALA A 31 7.90 16.34 4.87
C ALA A 31 6.73 15.81 5.74
N GLN A 32 5.95 14.87 5.20
CA GLN A 32 4.81 14.27 5.89
C GLN A 32 5.24 12.91 6.45
N GLU A 33 5.09 12.70 7.76
CA GLU A 33 5.41 11.41 8.39
C GLU A 33 4.38 10.32 8.07
N ASN A 34 3.17 10.71 7.69
CA ASN A 34 2.06 9.79 7.45
C ASN A 34 1.79 9.63 5.95
N LEU A 35 1.80 8.39 5.48
CA LEU A 35 1.59 8.08 4.06
C LEU A 35 0.18 8.48 3.56
N ARG A 36 -0.78 8.59 4.47
CA ARG A 36 -2.18 8.96 4.16
C ARG A 36 -2.31 10.41 3.70
N ASP A 37 -1.39 11.28 4.10
CA ASP A 37 -1.44 12.71 3.80
C ASP A 37 -0.93 13.03 2.38
N VAL A 38 -0.32 12.02 1.75
CA VAL A 38 0.22 12.08 0.38
C VAL A 38 -0.78 11.49 -0.64
N PHE A 39 -1.80 10.76 -0.18
CA PHE A 39 -2.81 10.15 -1.03
C PHE A 39 -4.05 11.03 -1.16
N LEU A 40 -4.54 11.20 -2.40
CA LEU A 40 -5.78 11.94 -2.68
C LEU A 40 -7.02 11.27 -2.08
N PHE A 41 -7.02 9.93 -1.98
CA PHE A 41 -8.08 9.14 -1.36
C PHE A 41 -7.48 8.08 -0.44
N PRO A 42 -7.20 8.39 0.84
CA PRO A 42 -6.70 7.40 1.77
C PRO A 42 -7.77 6.32 2.01
N LEU A 43 -7.35 5.07 2.20
CA LEU A 43 -8.23 3.99 2.63
C LEU A 43 -8.77 4.33 4.03
N MET A 44 -9.97 4.91 4.05
CA MET A 44 -10.68 5.22 5.28
C MET A 44 -11.35 3.96 5.80
N LYS A 45 -11.25 3.72 7.11
CA LYS A 45 -12.07 2.70 7.78
C LYS A 45 -13.52 3.11 7.58
N SER A 46 -14.34 2.26 6.95
CA SER A 46 -15.76 2.52 6.76
C SER A 46 -16.37 2.95 8.10
N GLY A 47 -16.83 4.19 8.17
CA GLY A 47 -17.50 4.70 9.36
C GLY A 47 -18.69 3.79 9.65
N ARG A 48 -18.76 3.29 10.88
CA ARG A 48 -20.02 2.80 11.45
C ARG A 48 -21.04 3.90 11.23
N ARG A 49 -22.00 3.68 10.34
CA ARG A 49 -23.13 4.58 10.12
C ARG A 49 -24.35 3.91 10.73
N GLY A 50 -24.89 4.55 11.77
CA GLY A 50 -26.12 4.14 12.45
C GLY A 50 -25.87 3.91 13.94
N GLY A 51 -26.37 4.84 14.77
CA GLY A 51 -26.43 4.65 16.21
C GLY A 51 -27.45 3.58 16.57
N GLU A 52 -27.04 2.67 17.44
CA GLU A 52 -27.77 1.68 18.23
C GLU A 52 -26.67 1.00 19.06
N ALA A 53 -26.54 1.10 20.38
CA ALA A 53 -27.36 1.68 21.41
C ALA A 53 -26.43 2.17 22.53
N GLU A 54 -26.65 3.37 23.04
CA GLU A 54 -26.32 3.69 24.42
C GLU A 54 -27.64 3.87 25.17
N GLN A 55 -28.05 2.78 25.82
CA GLN A 55 -29.05 2.64 26.87
C GLN A 55 -29.04 1.14 27.16
N GLU A 56 -29.05 0.61 28.38
CA GLU A 56 -29.02 1.11 29.73
C GLU A 56 -29.05 -0.21 30.52
N LYS A 57 -28.15 -0.37 31.50
CA LYS A 57 -28.41 -1.20 32.70
C LYS A 57 -28.80 -2.68 32.49
N ASN A 58 -27.82 -3.56 32.63
CA ASN A 58 -27.86 -4.60 33.68
C ASN A 58 -26.44 -5.06 34.03
#